data_AF-A0A2A7B8W1-F1
#
_entry.id   AF-A0A2A7B8W1-F1
#
_cell.length_a   1.000
_cell.length_b   1.000
_cell.length_c   1.000
_cell.angle_alpha   90.00
_cell.angle_beta   90.00
_cell.angle_gamma   90.00
#
_symmetry.space_group_name_H-M   'P 1'
#
loop_
_entity.id
_entity.type
_entity.pdbx_description
1 polymer ?
#
loop_
_entity_poly.entity_id
_entity_poly.type
_entity_poly.pdbx_seq_one_letter_code
_entity_poly.pdbx_strand_id
1 'polypeptide(L)'
;MIKCENACPRGKFDGCCHKCPDFHTCPDSCQENPNACGSATFDEETALQEFKNTQLATLNAIASLTAHKKAIEDQEKEMKAKLYEAMVKFGVDKFESDVLNLTLVKPTNATSIDSAKLKKKYPDIASECSKTTAKAGYVKITLKEGGQ
;
A
#
# COMPACT_ATOMS: atom_id res chain seq x y z
N MET A 1 -23.10 -8.07 13.20
CA MET A 1 -24.48 -7.74 12.77
C MET A 1 -24.50 -6.50 11.89
N ILE A 2 -24.93 -6.69 10.65
CA ILE A 2 -25.13 -5.61 9.68
C ILE A 2 -26.45 -4.87 9.93
N LYS A 3 -26.38 -3.54 10.00
CA LYS A 3 -27.51 -2.63 10.18
C LYS A 3 -27.72 -1.79 8.93
N CYS A 4 -28.86 -1.11 8.86
CA CYS A 4 -29.19 -0.18 7.79
C CYS A 4 -29.51 1.17 8.42
N GLU A 5 -29.01 2.25 7.83
CA GLU A 5 -29.39 3.61 8.22
C GLU A 5 -30.87 3.88 7.94
N ASN A 6 -31.39 3.29 6.87
CA ASN A 6 -32.81 3.34 6.54
C ASN A 6 -33.60 2.30 7.34
N ALA A 7 -34.62 2.76 8.07
CA ALA A 7 -35.57 1.89 8.76
C ALA A 7 -36.39 1.06 7.76
N CYS A 8 -36.87 -0.12 8.19
CA CYS A 8 -37.76 -0.95 7.39
C CYS A 8 -39.05 -0.18 7.07
N PRO A 9 -39.47 -0.06 5.79
CA PRO A 9 -40.72 0.61 5.41
C PRO A 9 -41.97 0.01 6.08
N ARG A 10 -41.90 -1.27 6.45
CA ARG A 10 -42.96 -2.02 7.13
C ARG A 10 -42.81 -2.06 8.65
N GLY A 11 -41.73 -1.49 9.20
CA GLY A 11 -41.44 -1.46 10.65
C GLY A 11 -41.21 -2.83 11.30
N LYS A 12 -40.99 -3.90 10.52
CA LYS A 12 -40.96 -5.28 11.03
C LYS A 12 -39.57 -5.80 11.42
N PHE A 13 -38.51 -5.13 11.01
CA PHE A 13 -37.14 -5.59 11.21
C PHE A 13 -36.20 -4.41 11.46
N ASP A 14 -35.36 -4.53 12.49
CA ASP A 14 -34.36 -3.52 12.88
C ASP A 14 -32.95 -4.01 12.51
N GLY A 15 -32.64 -3.95 11.21
CA GLY A 15 -31.37 -4.41 10.66
C GLY A 15 -31.35 -4.29 9.14
N CYS A 16 -30.27 -4.77 8.51
CA CYS A 16 -30.18 -4.76 7.04
C CYS A 16 -31.30 -5.61 6.42
N CYS A 17 -32.03 -5.05 5.45
CA CYS A 17 -33.11 -5.75 4.76
C CYS A 17 -32.65 -7.09 4.15
N HIS A 18 -31.41 -7.18 3.67
CA HIS A 18 -30.78 -8.39 3.14
C HIS A 18 -30.53 -9.51 4.18
N LYS A 19 -30.68 -9.21 5.48
CA LYS A 19 -30.65 -10.18 6.59
C LYS A 19 -32.04 -10.45 7.18
N CYS A 20 -33.08 -9.85 6.61
CA CYS A 20 -34.45 -10.06 7.06
C CYS A 20 -34.90 -11.49 6.71
N PRO A 21 -35.51 -12.25 7.65
CA PRO A 21 -36.03 -13.59 7.38
C PRO A 21 -37.06 -13.63 6.23
N ASP A 22 -37.86 -12.57 6.11
CA ASP A 22 -38.89 -12.44 5.09
C ASP A 22 -38.38 -11.85 3.76
N PHE A 23 -37.06 -11.65 3.61
CA PHE A 23 -36.47 -10.96 2.45
C PHE A 23 -36.96 -11.51 1.11
N HIS A 24 -36.93 -12.83 0.93
CA HIS A 24 -37.33 -13.50 -0.32
C HIS A 24 -38.81 -13.36 -0.67
N THR A 25 -39.66 -13.11 0.32
CA THR A 25 -41.12 -13.01 0.16
C THR A 25 -41.62 -11.57 0.31
N CYS A 26 -40.74 -10.62 0.62
CA CYS A 26 -41.10 -9.24 0.86
C CYS A 26 -41.11 -8.45 -0.46
N PRO A 27 -42.25 -7.87 -0.87
CA PRO A 27 -42.31 -7.05 -2.09
C PRO A 27 -41.53 -5.73 -1.96
N ASP A 28 -41.30 -5.27 -0.72
CA ASP A 28 -40.53 -4.06 -0.40
C ASP A 28 -39.06 -4.38 -0.06
N SER A 29 -38.53 -5.53 -0.51
CA SER A 29 -37.17 -5.96 -0.24
C SER A 29 -36.14 -5.09 -0.97
N CYS A 30 -35.09 -4.68 -0.24
CA CYS A 30 -33.98 -3.92 -0.79
C CYS A 30 -33.19 -4.74 -1.82
N GLN A 31 -33.09 -4.24 -3.05
CA GLN A 31 -32.35 -4.91 -4.13
C GLN A 31 -30.85 -4.61 -4.11
N GLU A 32 -30.43 -3.57 -3.38
CA GLU A 32 -29.04 -3.14 -3.34
C GLU A 32 -28.19 -4.07 -2.47
N ASN A 33 -26.97 -4.36 -2.94
CA ASN A 33 -26.01 -5.14 -2.18
C ASN A 33 -25.56 -4.33 -0.95
N PRO A 34 -25.60 -4.89 0.27
CA PRO A 34 -25.18 -4.19 1.47
C PRO A 34 -23.74 -3.66 1.42
N ASN A 35 -22.86 -4.31 0.64
CA ASN A 35 -21.47 -3.86 0.48
C ASN A 35 -21.29 -2.69 -0.50
N ALA A 36 -22.34 -2.30 -1.24
CA ALA A 36 -22.26 -1.25 -2.27
C ALA A 36 -23.27 -0.11 -2.07
N CYS A 37 -24.33 -0.32 -1.27
CA CYS A 37 -25.43 0.64 -1.15
C CYS A 37 -25.11 1.90 -0.35
N GLY A 38 -23.99 1.93 0.39
CA GLY A 38 -23.57 3.07 1.22
C GLY A 38 -24.41 3.31 2.48
N SER A 39 -25.62 2.73 2.57
CA SER A 39 -26.52 2.85 3.74
C SER A 39 -26.42 1.69 4.72
N ALA A 40 -25.69 0.63 4.38
CA ALA A 40 -25.44 -0.46 5.31
C ALA A 40 -24.29 -0.08 6.25
N THR A 41 -24.49 -0.31 7.54
CA THR A 41 -23.47 -0.14 8.56
C THR A 41 -23.09 -1.50 9.12
N PHE A 42 -21.78 -1.73 9.23
CA PHE A 42 -21.22 -2.96 9.75
C PHE A 42 -20.67 -2.65 11.14
N ASP A 43 -20.90 -3.53 12.12
CA ASP A 43 -20.12 -3.45 13.35
C ASP A 43 -18.64 -3.78 13.06
N GLU A 44 -17.76 -3.36 13.95
CA GLU A 44 -16.30 -3.45 13.79
C GLU A 44 -15.81 -4.87 13.48
N GLU A 45 -16.40 -5.91 14.09
CA GLU A 45 -15.98 -7.30 13.88
C GLU A 45 -16.42 -7.81 12.51
N THR A 46 -17.67 -7.56 12.12
CA THR A 46 -18.20 -7.93 10.80
C THR A 46 -17.50 -7.14 9.69
N ALA A 47 -17.25 -5.84 9.90
CA ALA A 47 -16.54 -4.96 8.97
C ALA A 47 -15.12 -5.46 8.71
N LEU A 48 -14.41 -5.87 9.76
CA LEU A 48 -13.06 -6.40 9.62
C LEU A 48 -13.04 -7.74 8.88
N GLN A 49 -14.04 -8.60 9.10
CA GLN A 49 -14.15 -9.87 8.41
C GLN A 49 -14.51 -9.71 6.93
N GLU A 50 -15.47 -8.85 6.60
CA GLU A 50 -15.82 -8.53 5.21
C GLU A 50 -14.67 -7.82 4.49
N PHE A 51 -13.96 -6.89 5.15
CA PHE A 51 -12.76 -6.26 4.61
C PHE A 51 -11.67 -7.30 4.30
N LYS A 52 -11.39 -8.23 5.23
CA LYS A 52 -10.43 -9.31 4.98
C LYS A 52 -10.81 -10.18 3.79
N ASN A 53 -12.09 -10.55 3.69
CA ASN A 53 -12.57 -11.44 2.63
C ASN A 53 -12.59 -10.75 1.25
N THR A 54 -13.05 -9.50 1.18
CA THR A 54 -13.09 -8.72 -0.07
C THR A 54 -11.69 -8.31 -0.53
N GLN A 55 -10.81 -7.95 0.40
CA GLN A 55 -9.46 -7.48 0.08
C GLN A 55 -8.42 -8.60 0.08
N LEU A 56 -8.77 -9.86 0.32
CA LEU A 56 -7.82 -10.98 0.39
C LEU A 56 -6.97 -11.09 -0.88
N ALA A 57 -7.60 -11.02 -2.06
CA ALA A 57 -6.92 -11.08 -3.34
C ALA A 57 -5.93 -9.90 -3.50
N THR A 58 -6.36 -8.70 -3.11
CA THR A 58 -5.53 -7.48 -3.12
C THR A 58 -4.35 -7.60 -2.15
N LEU A 59 -4.57 -8.12 -0.94
CA LEU A 59 -3.53 -8.33 0.07
C LEU A 59 -2.49 -9.36 -0.39
N ASN A 60 -2.94 -10.47 -0.98
CA ASN A 60 -2.05 -11.48 -1.55
C ASN A 60 -1.23 -10.93 -2.74
N ALA A 61 -1.87 -10.15 -3.61
CA ALA A 61 -1.16 -9.47 -4.70
C ALA A 61 -0.11 -8.49 -4.17
N ILE A 62 -0.43 -7.70 -3.14
CA ILE A 62 0.52 -6.79 -2.49
C ILE A 62 1.69 -7.57 -1.86
N ALA A 63 1.42 -8.68 -1.18
CA ALA A 63 2.46 -9.52 -0.57
C ALA A 63 3.41 -10.09 -1.64
N SER A 64 2.86 -10.62 -2.73
CA SER A 64 3.63 -11.14 -3.87
C SER A 64 4.46 -10.02 -4.53
N LEU A 65 3.86 -8.86 -4.82
CA LEU A 65 4.58 -7.72 -5.40
C LEU A 65 5.71 -7.22 -4.49
N THR A 66 5.49 -7.22 -3.17
CA THR A 66 6.52 -6.78 -2.22
C THR A 66 7.68 -7.79 -2.15
N ALA A 67 7.37 -9.09 -2.18
CA ALA A 67 8.39 -10.14 -2.24
C ALA A 67 9.19 -10.08 -3.56
N HIS A 68 8.50 -9.90 -4.69
CA HIS A 68 9.13 -9.76 -6.01
C HIS A 68 9.99 -8.51 -6.09
N LYS A 69 9.52 -7.38 -5.53
CA LYS A 69 10.31 -6.14 -5.49
C LYS A 69 11.63 -6.34 -4.74
N LYS A 70 11.60 -6.99 -3.57
CA LYS A 70 12.81 -7.28 -2.81
C LYS A 70 13.79 -8.14 -3.61
N ALA A 71 13.29 -9.19 -4.28
CA ALA A 71 14.10 -10.04 -5.14
C ALA A 71 14.71 -9.28 -6.33
N ILE A 72 13.93 -8.41 -6.97
CA ILE A 72 14.41 -7.56 -8.08
C ILE A 72 15.46 -6.56 -7.58
N GLU A 73 15.27 -5.94 -6.41
CA GLU A 73 16.26 -5.01 -5.83
C GLU A 73 17.60 -5.71 -5.54
N ASP A 74 17.57 -6.95 -5.06
CA ASP A 74 18.78 -7.73 -4.80
C ASP A 74 19.44 -8.20 -6.12
N GLN A 75 18.66 -8.62 -7.11
CA GLN A 75 19.15 -8.93 -8.45
C GLN A 75 19.76 -7.68 -9.13
N GLU A 76 19.14 -6.51 -9.00
CA GLU A 76 19.68 -5.25 -9.53
C GLU A 76 21.04 -4.92 -8.92
N LYS A 77 21.21 -5.08 -7.60
CA LYS A 77 22.50 -4.85 -6.94
C LYS A 77 23.56 -5.80 -7.45
N GLU A 78 23.24 -7.09 -7.56
CA GLU A 78 24.18 -8.09 -8.07
C GLU A 78 24.56 -7.81 -9.53
N MET A 79 23.59 -7.51 -10.39
CA MET A 79 23.83 -7.18 -11.79
C MET A 79 24.65 -5.89 -11.93
N LYS A 80 24.34 -4.84 -11.15
CA LYS A 80 25.14 -3.60 -11.11
C LYS A 80 26.56 -3.86 -10.63
N ALA A 81 26.76 -4.71 -9.63
CA ALA A 81 28.08 -5.08 -9.13
C ALA A 81 28.90 -5.82 -10.19
N LYS A 82 28.33 -6.87 -10.79
CA LYS A 82 28.99 -7.62 -11.89
C LYS A 82 29.30 -6.74 -13.08
N LEU A 83 28.39 -5.82 -13.43
CA LEU A 83 28.59 -4.88 -14.52
C LEU A 83 29.68 -3.86 -14.19
N TYR A 84 29.73 -3.35 -12.95
CA TYR A 84 30.82 -2.50 -12.47
C TYR A 84 32.17 -3.22 -12.52
N GLU A 85 32.25 -4.46 -12.02
CA GLU A 85 33.47 -5.28 -12.08
C GLU A 85 33.92 -5.52 -13.53
N ALA A 86 32.98 -5.80 -14.43
CA ALA A 86 33.27 -5.95 -15.86
C ALA A 86 33.76 -4.63 -16.47
N MET A 87 33.07 -3.51 -16.23
CA MET A 87 33.49 -2.20 -16.73
C MET A 87 34.89 -1.81 -16.24
N VAL A 88 35.21 -2.08 -14.97
CA VAL A 88 36.56 -1.87 -14.40
C VAL A 88 37.58 -2.81 -15.05
N LYS A 89 37.26 -4.10 -15.21
CA LYS A 89 38.17 -5.09 -15.80
C LYS A 89 38.50 -4.80 -17.27
N PHE A 90 37.53 -4.32 -18.02
CA PHE A 90 37.68 -3.99 -19.44
C PHE A 90 38.09 -2.53 -19.69
N GLY A 91 38.21 -1.71 -18.64
CA GLY A 91 38.57 -0.29 -18.76
C GLY A 91 37.53 0.55 -19.50
N VAL A 92 36.26 0.19 -19.40
CA VAL A 92 35.15 0.85 -20.09
C VAL A 92 34.57 1.93 -19.17
N ASP A 93 34.86 3.19 -19.46
CA ASP A 93 34.33 4.34 -18.69
C ASP A 93 32.90 4.70 -19.10
N LYS A 94 32.52 4.44 -20.35
CA LYS A 94 31.19 4.64 -20.92
C LYS A 94 30.83 3.51 -21.87
N PHE A 95 29.62 2.99 -21.70
CA PHE A 95 29.02 1.97 -22.56
C PHE A 95 27.63 2.48 -22.96
N GLU A 96 27.39 2.66 -24.25
CA GLU A 96 26.05 2.95 -24.79
C GLU A 96 25.56 1.74 -25.59
N SER A 97 24.28 1.45 -25.45
CA SER A 97 23.56 0.44 -26.22
C SER A 97 22.19 0.99 -26.60
N ASP A 98 21.51 0.35 -27.56
CA ASP A 98 20.16 0.78 -28.00
C ASP A 98 19.12 0.85 -26.88
N VAL A 99 19.37 0.20 -25.73
CA VAL A 99 18.43 0.09 -24.61
C VAL A 99 18.95 0.77 -23.34
N LEU A 100 20.28 0.87 -23.14
CA LEU A 100 20.90 1.33 -21.90
C LEU A 100 22.19 2.12 -22.14
N ASN A 101 22.30 3.27 -21.48
CA ASN A 101 23.50 4.08 -21.39
C ASN A 101 24.10 3.96 -19.98
N LEU A 102 25.30 3.41 -19.90
CA LEU A 102 26.03 3.09 -18.68
C LEU A 102 27.30 3.94 -18.62
N THR A 103 27.41 4.80 -17.62
CA THR A 103 28.63 5.56 -17.34
C THR A 103 29.20 5.07 -16.02
N LEU A 104 30.48 4.69 -16.01
CA LEU A 104 31.19 4.31 -14.80
C LEU A 104 31.35 5.55 -13.91
N VAL A 105 30.50 5.70 -12.90
CA VAL A 105 30.64 6.76 -11.90
C VAL A 105 31.61 6.28 -10.84
N LYS A 106 32.78 6.91 -10.76
CA LYS A 106 33.78 6.68 -9.71
C LYS A 106 33.13 6.94 -8.33
N PRO A 107 33.54 6.23 -7.26
CA PRO A 107 32.99 6.44 -5.93
C PRO A 107 33.09 7.92 -5.56
N THR A 108 31.94 8.58 -5.54
CA THR A 108 31.82 10.00 -5.23
C THR A 108 31.03 10.10 -3.95
N ASN A 109 31.61 10.74 -2.93
CA ASN A 109 30.95 10.91 -1.65
C ASN A 109 29.73 11.82 -1.80
N ALA A 110 28.53 11.22 -1.74
CA ALA A 110 27.29 11.98 -1.63
C ALA A 110 27.08 12.39 -0.17
N THR A 111 27.36 13.64 0.15
CA THR A 111 27.08 14.21 1.47
C THR A 111 25.59 14.53 1.58
N SER A 112 24.80 13.59 2.06
CA SER A 112 23.39 13.84 2.37
C SER A 112 23.25 14.38 3.80
N ILE A 113 22.40 15.39 3.98
CA ILE A 113 22.16 16.02 5.28
C ILE A 113 21.41 15.03 6.18
N ASP A 114 22.05 14.60 7.27
CA ASP A 114 21.42 13.85 8.34
C ASP A 114 20.37 14.75 9.03
N SER A 115 19.14 14.65 8.54
CA SER A 115 18.01 15.45 8.99
C SER A 115 17.65 15.21 10.47
N ALA A 116 18.04 14.06 11.03
CA ALA A 116 17.83 13.76 12.44
C ALA A 116 18.85 14.50 13.33
N LYS A 117 20.11 14.59 12.91
CA LYS A 117 21.13 15.40 13.59
C LYS A 117 20.87 16.90 13.43
N LEU A 118 20.40 17.35 12.26
CA LEU A 118 20.06 18.76 12.03
C LEU A 118 18.92 19.22 12.96
N LYS A 119 17.85 18.42 13.08
CA LYS A 119 16.73 18.69 14.01
C LYS A 119 17.16 18.71 15.48
N LYS A 120 18.15 17.90 15.87
CA LYS A 120 18.67 17.87 17.25
C LYS A 120 19.58 19.05 17.60
N LYS A 121 20.38 19.54 16.65
CA LYS A 121 21.35 20.62 16.89
C LYS A 121 20.80 22.01 16.57
N TYR A 122 19.90 22.13 15.61
CA TYR A 122 19.35 23.39 15.10
C TYR A 122 17.85 23.26 14.80
N PRO A 123 16.99 23.17 15.83
CA PRO A 123 15.55 22.97 15.68
C PRO A 123 14.84 24.15 14.98
N ASP A 124 15.32 25.39 15.17
CA ASP A 124 14.79 26.58 14.50
C ASP A 124 14.99 26.54 12.97
N ILE A 125 16.21 26.20 12.51
CA ILE A 125 16.55 26.11 11.08
C ILE A 125 15.83 24.93 10.41
N ALA A 126 15.68 23.82 11.13
CA ALA A 126 14.92 22.66 10.64
C ALA A 126 13.44 22.98 10.41
N SER A 127 12.87 23.87 11.23
CA SER A 127 11.48 24.32 11.07
C SER A 127 11.33 25.27 9.90
N GLU A 128 12.30 26.15 9.67
CA GLU A 128 12.30 27.11 8.55
C GLU A 128 12.50 26.44 7.18
N CYS A 129 13.31 25.38 7.11
CA CYS A 129 13.57 24.62 5.88
C CYS A 129 12.56 23.48 5.64
N SER A 130 11.60 23.26 6.53
CA SER A 130 10.60 22.19 6.39
C SER A 130 9.38 22.68 5.62
N LYS A 131 9.25 22.24 4.36
CA LYS A 131 7.98 22.36 3.63
C LYS A 131 7.00 21.28 4.11
N THR A 132 5.96 21.70 4.81
CA THR A 132 4.80 20.86 5.12
C THR A 132 3.93 20.74 3.88
N THR A 133 4.06 19.63 3.14
CA THR A 133 3.13 19.27 2.06
C THR A 133 2.05 18.37 2.65
N ALA A 134 0.78 18.71 2.41
CA ALA A 134 -0.35 17.82 2.71
C ALA A 134 -0.18 16.53 1.90
N LYS A 135 0.11 15.42 2.58
CA LYS A 135 0.17 14.10 1.96
C LYS A 135 -1.20 13.46 2.11
N ALA A 136 -1.75 12.97 1.00
CA ALA A 136 -2.93 12.12 1.03
C ALA A 136 -2.71 10.93 1.98
N GLY A 137 -3.78 10.46 2.62
CA GLY A 137 -3.72 9.27 3.48
C GLY A 137 -3.08 8.11 2.72
N TYR A 138 -2.09 7.46 3.32
CA TYR A 138 -1.38 6.33 2.71
C TYR A 138 -1.47 5.11 3.63
N VAL A 139 -1.67 3.93 3.03
CA VAL A 139 -1.64 2.66 3.76
C VAL A 139 -0.18 2.22 3.88
N LYS A 140 0.33 2.10 5.10
CA LYS A 140 1.68 1.61 5.38
C LYS A 140 1.66 0.08 5.45
N ILE A 141 2.28 -0.58 4.47
CA ILE A 141 2.40 -2.04 4.42
C ILE A 141 3.80 -2.42 4.92
N THR A 142 3.87 -3.17 6.01
CA THR A 142 5.10 -3.77 6.56
C THR A 142 4.96 -5.28 6.54
N LEU A 143 5.86 -5.98 5.83
CA LEU A 143 5.95 -7.44 5.90
C LEU A 143 6.33 -7.86 7.32
N LYS A 144 5.55 -8.74 7.95
CA LYS A 144 5.97 -9.41 9.18
C LYS A 144 6.85 -10.60 8.77
N GLU A 145 8.11 -10.60 9.22
CA GLU A 145 8.92 -11.82 9.20
C GLU A 145 8.32 -12.81 10.20
N GLY A 146 7.69 -13.87 9.69
CA GLY A 146 7.14 -14.95 10.52
C GLY A 146 5.93 -15.63 9.89
N GLY A 147 6.19 -16.67 9.11
CA GLY A 147 5.17 -17.55 8.54
C GLY A 147 5.84 -18.61 7.68
N GLN A 148 6.75 -19.35 8.30
CA GLN A 148 7.34 -20.58 7.77
C GLN A 148 6.39 -21.75 8.06
#